data_AF-A0A0S9E866-F1
#
_entry.id   AF-A0A0S9E866-F1
#
_cell.length_a   1.000
_cell.length_b   1.000
_cell.length_c   1.000
_cell.angle_alpha   90.00
_cell.angle_beta   90.00
_cell.angle_gamma   90.00
#
_symmetry.space_group_name_H-M   'P 1'
#
loop_
_entity.id
_entity.type
_entity.pdbx_description
1 polymer ?
#
loop_
_entity_poly.entity_id
_entity_poly.type
_entity_poly.pdbx_seq_one_letter_code
_entity_poly.pdbx_strand_id
1 'polypeptide(L)'
;MKSGSKAKGDSGPIVSSAHLVSAQSAELSEFEFGLIVAGNAFHRWVAHCMSAAGLKDLTPLDVLVLHHVTHRARDKRLADICFIMNVEDTHLVNYALKKLQNLGVVASQKNGKEVTYAATDVGRAYVQRYREIRERCLIDALHADDSLNRDIGELARLLRVLSGMYDQAARSAASL
;
A
#
# COMPACT_ATOMS: atom_id res chain seq x y z
N MET A 1 56.05 -21.52 21.61
CA MET A 1 54.92 -22.34 21.09
C MET A 1 53.67 -21.47 21.05
N LYS A 2 53.02 -21.43 19.88
CA LYS A 2 51.69 -20.86 19.58
C LYS A 2 50.65 -21.49 20.54
N SER A 3 49.52 -20.92 20.90
CA SER A 3 48.53 -20.22 20.08
C SER A 3 47.46 -19.62 21.01
N GLY A 4 47.24 -18.30 20.94
CA GLY A 4 46.01 -17.69 21.44
C GLY A 4 44.86 -18.01 20.48
N SER A 5 43.82 -18.67 20.98
CA SER A 5 42.61 -18.91 20.20
C SER A 5 41.79 -17.61 20.15
N LYS A 6 41.88 -16.91 19.01
CA LYS A 6 40.98 -15.80 18.67
C LYS A 6 39.56 -16.35 18.59
N ALA A 7 38.65 -15.76 19.35
CA ALA A 7 37.22 -15.87 19.10
C ALA A 7 36.95 -15.48 17.63
N LYS A 8 36.45 -16.43 16.85
CA LYS A 8 35.88 -16.17 15.53
C LYS A 8 34.63 -15.33 15.78
N GLY A 9 34.70 -14.05 15.44
CA GLY A 9 33.51 -13.22 15.33
C GLY A 9 32.63 -13.85 14.25
N ASP A 10 31.50 -14.40 14.68
CA ASP A 10 30.44 -14.85 13.80
C ASP A 10 29.80 -13.58 13.21
N SER A 11 30.39 -13.09 12.12
CA SER A 11 29.82 -12.01 11.33
C SER A 11 28.67 -12.60 10.52
N GLY A 12 27.57 -12.90 11.21
CA GLY A 12 26.27 -13.09 10.58
C GLY A 12 25.93 -11.85 9.73
N PRO A 13 25.09 -12.00 8.70
CA PRO A 13 24.69 -10.87 7.86
C PRO A 13 24.23 -9.71 8.74
N ILE A 14 24.64 -8.48 8.40
CA ILE A 14 24.22 -7.28 9.13
C ILE A 14 22.78 -6.98 8.70
N VAL A 15 21.85 -7.65 9.37
CA VAL A 15 20.41 -7.53 9.13
C VAL A 15 19.84 -6.44 10.03
N SER A 16 19.15 -5.45 9.44
CA SER A 16 18.57 -4.32 10.20
C SER A 16 17.52 -4.76 11.24
N SER A 17 16.97 -5.97 11.07
CA SER A 17 16.05 -6.63 12.01
C SER A 17 16.68 -7.87 12.64
N ALA A 18 17.89 -7.76 13.18
CA ALA A 18 18.67 -8.86 13.77
C ALA A 18 17.91 -9.76 14.78
N HIS A 19 16.87 -9.22 15.44
CA HIS A 19 16.06 -9.92 16.43
C HIS A 19 14.96 -10.84 15.83
N LEU A 20 14.68 -10.75 14.53
CA LEU A 20 13.70 -11.59 13.81
C LEU A 20 14.36 -12.57 12.83
N VAL A 21 15.69 -12.61 12.80
CA VAL A 21 16.46 -13.42 11.85
C VAL A 21 16.21 -14.89 12.15
N SER A 22 15.51 -15.55 11.23
CA SER A 22 15.44 -17.01 11.22
C SER A 22 16.75 -17.56 10.69
N ALA A 23 17.26 -18.64 11.31
CA ALA A 23 18.39 -19.40 10.78
C ALA A 23 18.15 -19.94 9.36
N GLN A 24 16.90 -19.90 8.88
CA GLN A 24 16.46 -20.43 7.58
C GLN A 24 16.29 -19.35 6.50
N SER A 25 16.26 -18.06 6.85
CA SER A 25 16.09 -16.96 5.87
C SER A 25 16.37 -15.59 6.52
N ALA A 26 17.58 -15.07 6.34
CA ALA A 26 17.94 -13.71 6.77
C ALA A 26 17.36 -12.65 5.82
N GLU A 27 17.19 -13.01 4.55
CA GLU A 27 16.72 -12.17 3.45
C GLU A 27 15.26 -11.71 3.65
N LEU A 28 14.43 -12.56 4.25
CA LEU A 28 13.05 -12.21 4.60
C LEU A 28 13.00 -11.06 5.62
N SER A 29 13.90 -11.07 6.61
CA SER A 29 13.97 -10.00 7.62
C SER A 29 14.41 -8.66 7.00
N GLU A 30 15.32 -8.69 6.01
CA GLU A 30 15.69 -7.49 5.23
C GLU A 30 14.53 -7.00 4.37
N PHE A 31 13.83 -7.92 3.71
CA PHE A 31 12.65 -7.60 2.93
C PHE A 31 11.56 -6.94 3.79
N GLU A 32 11.24 -7.49 4.95
CA GLU A 32 10.23 -6.94 5.87
C GLU A 32 10.59 -5.54 6.33
N PHE A 33 11.86 -5.31 6.66
CA PHE A 33 12.33 -3.97 6.98
C PHE A 33 12.19 -3.01 5.79
N GLY A 34 12.59 -3.45 4.60
CA GLY A 34 12.41 -2.71 3.36
C GLY A 34 10.93 -2.36 3.10
N LEU A 35 10.02 -3.30 3.34
CA LEU A 35 8.58 -3.13 3.20
C LEU A 35 8.04 -2.04 4.14
N ILE A 36 8.50 -2.01 5.40
CA ILE A 36 8.11 -0.97 6.36
C ILE A 36 8.54 0.42 5.88
N VAL A 37 9.80 0.59 5.50
CA VAL A 37 10.34 1.88 5.08
C VAL A 37 9.71 2.34 3.76
N ALA A 38 9.62 1.45 2.79
CA ALA A 38 8.99 1.72 1.50
C ALA A 38 7.49 2.02 1.64
N GLY A 39 6.78 1.27 2.48
CA GLY A 39 5.37 1.50 2.78
C GLY A 39 5.12 2.88 3.40
N ASN A 40 5.95 3.28 4.36
CA ASN A 40 5.89 4.63 4.95
C ASN A 40 6.18 5.74 3.93
N ALA A 41 7.16 5.54 3.06
CA ALA A 41 7.48 6.50 1.99
C ALA A 41 6.34 6.59 0.97
N PHE A 42 5.77 5.45 0.57
CA PHE A 42 4.64 5.37 -0.36
C PHE A 42 3.40 6.07 0.21
N HIS A 43 3.05 5.84 1.48
CA HIS A 43 1.94 6.51 2.13
C HIS A 43 2.10 8.04 2.16
N ARG A 44 3.30 8.54 2.47
CA ARG A 44 3.57 9.99 2.39
C ARG A 44 3.40 10.51 0.96
N TRP A 45 3.96 9.81 -0.03
CA TRP A 45 3.83 10.17 -1.43
C TRP A 45 2.36 10.26 -1.88
N VAL A 46 1.53 9.25 -1.55
CA VAL A 46 0.11 9.21 -1.90
C VAL A 46 -0.64 10.43 -1.36
N ALA A 47 -0.45 10.75 -0.07
CA ALA A 47 -1.12 11.91 0.55
C ALA A 47 -0.62 13.23 -0.05
N HIS A 48 0.70 13.40 -0.23
CA HIS A 48 1.28 14.63 -0.80
C HIS A 48 0.88 14.84 -2.26
N CYS A 49 0.83 13.79 -3.07
CA CYS A 49 0.43 13.89 -4.47
C CYS A 49 -1.04 14.33 -4.59
N MET A 50 -1.93 13.84 -3.72
CA MET A 50 -3.33 14.30 -3.71
C MET A 50 -3.48 15.73 -3.18
N SER A 51 -2.71 16.10 -2.16
CA SER A 51 -2.65 17.49 -1.70
C SER A 51 -2.19 18.45 -2.81
N ALA A 52 -1.18 18.06 -3.60
CA ALA A 52 -0.73 18.79 -4.77
C ALA A 52 -1.78 18.82 -5.89
N ALA A 53 -2.66 17.81 -5.99
CA ALA A 53 -3.80 17.79 -6.89
C ALA A 53 -4.92 18.76 -6.46
N GLY A 54 -4.82 19.35 -5.25
CA GLY A 54 -5.73 20.36 -4.72
C GLY A 54 -6.70 19.82 -3.67
N LEU A 55 -6.75 18.50 -3.46
CA LEU A 55 -7.61 17.88 -2.45
C LEU A 55 -6.80 17.60 -1.17
N LYS A 56 -6.91 18.53 -0.21
CA LYS A 56 -6.09 18.56 1.00
C LYS A 56 -6.70 17.75 2.15
N ASP A 57 -5.92 17.62 3.22
CA ASP A 57 -6.32 17.03 4.51
C ASP A 57 -6.81 15.58 4.40
N LEU A 58 -6.36 14.85 3.38
CA LEU A 58 -6.63 13.42 3.21
C LEU A 58 -5.52 12.55 3.81
N THR A 59 -5.94 11.49 4.48
CA THR A 59 -5.04 10.40 4.87
C THR A 59 -4.68 9.56 3.64
N PRO A 60 -3.59 8.78 3.67
CA PRO A 60 -3.27 7.85 2.57
C PRO A 60 -4.43 6.90 2.25
N LEU A 61 -5.14 6.40 3.27
CA LEU A 61 -6.29 5.53 3.09
C LEU A 61 -7.45 6.24 2.37
N ASP A 62 -7.74 7.51 2.72
CA ASP A 62 -8.76 8.30 2.02
C ASP A 62 -8.47 8.38 0.51
N VAL A 63 -7.21 8.63 0.15
CA VAL A 63 -6.79 8.73 -1.26
C VAL A 63 -6.90 7.38 -1.97
N LEU A 64 -6.45 6.29 -1.33
CA LEU A 64 -6.52 4.95 -1.90
C LEU A 64 -7.97 4.50 -2.10
N VAL A 65 -8.87 4.79 -1.14
CA VAL A 65 -10.31 4.55 -1.28
C VAL A 65 -10.88 5.35 -2.45
N LEU A 66 -10.52 6.64 -2.59
CA LEU A 66 -10.94 7.46 -3.73
C LEU A 66 -10.47 6.87 -5.07
N HIS A 67 -9.22 6.42 -5.16
CA HIS A 67 -8.71 5.72 -6.35
C HIS A 67 -9.53 4.47 -6.65
N HIS A 68 -9.83 3.68 -5.62
CA HIS A 68 -10.57 2.45 -5.75
C HIS A 68 -12.00 2.64 -6.25
N VAL A 69 -12.74 3.61 -5.72
CA VAL A 69 -14.11 3.90 -6.16
C VAL A 69 -14.15 4.56 -7.53
N THR A 70 -13.09 5.27 -7.93
CA THR A 70 -12.93 5.85 -9.27
C THR A 70 -12.64 4.79 -10.33
N HIS A 71 -11.91 3.73 -9.97
CA HIS A 71 -11.47 2.70 -10.90
C HIS A 71 -12.62 1.76 -11.32
N ARG A 72 -12.86 1.64 -12.64
CA ARG A 72 -13.96 0.90 -13.30
C ARG A 72 -15.34 1.50 -13.03
N ALA A 73 -16.14 1.64 -14.10
CA ALA A 73 -17.44 2.34 -14.16
C ALA A 73 -18.60 1.65 -13.41
N ARG A 74 -18.31 0.84 -12.38
CA ARG A 74 -19.30 0.14 -11.57
C ARG A 74 -19.23 0.64 -10.14
N ASP A 75 -20.40 0.95 -9.58
CA ASP A 75 -20.54 1.30 -8.17
C ASP A 75 -20.13 0.11 -7.29
N LYS A 76 -19.49 0.40 -6.15
CA LYS A 76 -18.88 -0.63 -5.29
C LYS A 76 -19.51 -0.63 -3.92
N ARG A 77 -19.72 -1.80 -3.34
CA ARG A 77 -20.18 -1.92 -1.95
C ARG A 77 -18.99 -1.74 -1.00
N LEU A 78 -19.25 -1.28 0.22
CA LEU A 78 -18.24 -1.16 1.27
C LEU A 78 -17.44 -2.46 1.46
N ALA A 79 -18.13 -3.60 1.53
CA ALA A 79 -17.51 -4.92 1.68
C ALA A 79 -16.56 -5.26 0.52
N ASP A 80 -16.92 -4.93 -0.72
CA ASP A 80 -16.08 -5.18 -1.89
C ASP A 80 -14.81 -4.32 -1.86
N ILE A 81 -14.92 -3.07 -1.37
CA ILE A 81 -13.78 -2.18 -1.22
C ILE A 81 -12.81 -2.73 -0.17
N CYS A 82 -13.31 -3.09 1.02
CA CYS A 82 -12.50 -3.69 2.08
C CYS A 82 -11.79 -4.96 1.60
N PHE A 83 -12.52 -5.84 0.91
CA PHE A 83 -11.99 -7.10 0.39
C PHE A 83 -10.85 -6.88 -0.61
N ILE A 84 -11.04 -6.01 -1.62
CA ILE A 84 -10.01 -5.81 -2.64
C ILE A 84 -8.78 -5.08 -2.08
N MET A 85 -8.97 -4.16 -1.14
CA MET A 85 -7.88 -3.42 -0.50
C MET A 85 -7.17 -4.22 0.59
N ASN A 86 -7.65 -5.43 0.92
CA ASN A 86 -7.20 -6.23 2.06
C ASN A 86 -7.21 -5.44 3.39
N VAL A 87 -8.30 -4.72 3.66
CA VAL A 87 -8.50 -3.96 4.90
C VAL A 87 -9.56 -4.64 5.75
N GLU A 88 -9.16 -5.15 6.91
CA GLU A 88 -10.06 -5.84 7.83
C GLU A 88 -11.00 -4.87 8.57
N ASP A 89 -10.46 -3.73 9.02
CA ASP A 89 -11.24 -2.73 9.74
C ASP A 89 -12.13 -1.92 8.79
N THR A 90 -13.37 -2.41 8.67
CA THR A 90 -14.42 -1.80 7.86
C THR A 90 -14.79 -0.40 8.33
N HIS A 91 -14.58 -0.04 9.60
CA HIS A 91 -14.87 1.30 10.10
C HIS A 91 -13.94 2.33 9.46
N LEU A 92 -12.66 2.03 9.26
CA LEU A 92 -11.71 2.94 8.61
C LEU A 92 -12.13 3.28 7.18
N VAL A 93 -12.52 2.28 6.39
CA VAL A 93 -13.00 2.48 5.02
C VAL A 93 -14.31 3.28 5.01
N ASN A 94 -15.22 3.00 5.93
CA ASN A 94 -16.47 3.75 6.06
C ASN A 94 -16.23 5.23 6.45
N TYR A 95 -15.27 5.51 7.33
CA TYR A 95 -14.87 6.88 7.66
C TYR A 95 -14.29 7.60 6.45
N ALA A 96 -13.40 6.95 5.70
CA ALA A 96 -12.85 7.49 4.46
C ALA A 96 -13.96 7.83 3.45
N LEU A 97 -14.92 6.91 3.24
CA LEU A 97 -16.06 7.13 2.35
C LEU A 97 -16.92 8.32 2.80
N LYS A 98 -17.30 8.39 4.08
CA LYS A 98 -18.06 9.52 4.61
C LYS A 98 -17.34 10.85 4.42
N LYS A 99 -16.03 10.88 4.66
CA LYS A 99 -15.21 12.08 4.46
C LYS A 99 -15.18 12.49 2.98
N LEU A 100 -14.95 11.55 2.07
CA LEU A 100 -14.96 11.79 0.64
C LEU A 100 -16.34 12.24 0.11
N GLN A 101 -17.43 11.75 0.71
CA GLN A 101 -18.79 12.22 0.43
C GLN A 101 -18.99 13.66 0.89
N ASN A 102 -18.54 14.01 2.09
CA ASN A 102 -18.62 15.38 2.60
C ASN A 102 -17.82 16.37 1.74
N LEU A 103 -16.74 15.90 1.11
CA LEU A 103 -15.94 16.68 0.15
C LEU A 103 -16.55 16.70 -1.27
N GLY A 104 -17.66 16.00 -1.51
CA GLY A 104 -18.36 15.97 -2.80
C GLY A 104 -17.63 15.19 -3.91
N VAL A 105 -16.55 14.47 -3.58
CA VAL A 105 -15.75 13.70 -4.56
C VAL A 105 -16.23 12.27 -4.73
N VAL A 106 -17.07 11.78 -3.81
CA VAL A 106 -17.72 10.47 -3.87
C VAL A 106 -19.21 10.64 -3.61
N ALA A 107 -20.03 9.92 -4.38
CA ALA A 107 -21.45 9.79 -4.15
C ALA A 107 -21.78 8.37 -3.69
N SER A 108 -22.84 8.25 -2.90
CA SER A 108 -23.43 6.96 -2.53
C SER A 108 -24.80 6.81 -3.15
N GLN A 109 -25.12 5.63 -3.67
CA GLN A 109 -26.46 5.28 -4.13
C GLN A 109 -27.02 4.17 -3.26
N LYS A 110 -28.27 4.33 -2.83
CA LYS A 110 -29.00 3.29 -2.11
C LYS A 110 -29.83 2.48 -3.09
N ASN A 111 -29.62 1.17 -3.14
CA ASN A 111 -30.41 0.24 -3.92
C ASN A 111 -31.02 -0.82 -2.97
N GLY A 112 -32.27 -0.60 -2.56
CA GLY A 112 -32.92 -1.42 -1.54
C GLY A 112 -32.19 -1.36 -0.19
N LYS A 113 -31.62 -2.49 0.23
CA LYS A 113 -30.85 -2.62 1.48
C LYS A 113 -29.36 -2.30 1.33
N GLU A 114 -28.88 -2.16 0.10
CA GLU A 114 -27.45 -2.00 -0.18
C GLU A 114 -27.11 -0.54 -0.49
N VAL A 115 -25.90 -0.15 -0.10
CA VAL A 115 -25.30 1.14 -0.43
C VAL A 115 -24.08 0.89 -1.29
N THR A 116 -24.02 1.54 -2.44
CA THR A 116 -22.89 1.52 -3.36
C THR A 116 -22.25 2.90 -3.45
N TYR A 117 -20.96 2.95 -3.78
CA TYR A 117 -20.17 4.18 -3.85
C TYR A 117 -19.52 4.31 -5.21
N ALA A 118 -19.48 5.54 -5.72
CA ALA A 118 -18.83 5.90 -6.98
C ALA A 118 -18.23 7.30 -6.89
N ALA A 119 -17.15 7.54 -7.63
CA ALA A 119 -16.59 8.89 -7.74
C ALA A 119 -17.58 9.81 -8.49
N THR A 120 -17.66 11.08 -8.07
CA THR A 120 -18.35 12.14 -8.83
C THR A 120 -17.46 12.62 -9.98
N ASP A 121 -17.98 13.50 -10.85
CA ASP A 121 -17.15 14.17 -11.85
C ASP A 121 -16.02 14.99 -11.21
N VAL A 122 -16.30 15.62 -10.07
CA VAL A 122 -15.31 16.36 -9.29
C VAL A 122 -14.23 15.40 -8.76
N GLY A 123 -14.63 14.24 -8.22
CA GLY A 123 -13.68 13.22 -7.78
C GLY A 123 -12.80 12.68 -8.91
N ARG A 124 -13.40 12.41 -10.08
CA ARG A 124 -12.66 12.01 -11.29
C ARG A 124 -11.64 13.07 -11.71
N ALA A 125 -12.02 14.35 -11.66
CA ALA A 125 -11.11 15.44 -12.00
C ALA A 125 -9.89 15.51 -11.06
N TYR A 126 -10.09 15.33 -9.75
CA TYR A 126 -8.97 15.26 -8.80
C TYR A 126 -8.06 14.05 -9.04
N VAL A 127 -8.62 12.88 -9.33
CA VAL A 127 -7.83 11.68 -9.66
C VAL A 127 -7.06 11.86 -10.98
N GLN A 128 -7.66 12.53 -11.97
CA GLN A 128 -6.95 12.88 -13.20
C GLN A 128 -5.79 13.86 -12.94
N ARG A 129 -6.01 14.87 -12.10
CA ARG A 129 -4.95 15.81 -11.70
C ARG A 129 -3.84 15.12 -10.89
N TYR A 130 -4.21 14.19 -10.01
CA TYR A 130 -3.26 13.33 -9.29
C TYR A 130 -2.38 12.55 -10.28
N ARG A 131 -2.98 11.97 -11.34
CA ARG A 131 -2.23 11.28 -12.39
C ARG A 131 -1.23 12.21 -13.06
N GLU A 132 -1.64 13.41 -13.49
CA GLU A 132 -0.74 14.40 -14.12
C GLU A 132 0.43 14.81 -13.23
N ILE A 133 0.23 14.89 -11.92
CA ILE A 133 1.30 15.19 -10.96
C ILE A 133 2.21 13.97 -10.78
N ARG A 134 1.64 12.77 -10.71
CA ARG A 134 2.41 11.53 -10.64
C ARG A 134 3.32 11.36 -11.85
N GLU A 135 2.82 11.63 -13.06
CA GLU A 135 3.65 11.59 -14.27
C GLU A 135 4.86 12.51 -14.12
N ARG A 136 4.62 13.80 -13.83
CA ARG A 136 5.68 14.81 -13.75
C ARG A 136 6.67 14.65 -12.60
N CYS A 137 6.21 14.21 -11.44
CA CYS A 137 7.01 14.22 -10.22
C CYS A 137 7.64 12.87 -9.89
N LEU A 138 7.01 11.76 -10.32
CA LEU A 138 7.49 10.41 -10.00
C LEU A 138 7.93 9.66 -11.25
N ILE A 139 7.11 9.63 -12.30
CA ILE A 139 7.44 8.84 -13.49
C ILE A 139 8.61 9.46 -14.26
N ASP A 140 8.56 10.77 -14.51
CA ASP A 140 9.64 11.48 -15.19
C ASP A 140 10.95 11.39 -14.40
N ALA A 141 10.89 11.48 -13.06
CA ALA A 141 12.05 11.38 -12.18
C ALA A 141 12.63 9.96 -12.08
N LEU A 142 11.82 8.93 -12.32
CA LEU A 142 12.26 7.54 -12.25
C LEU A 142 13.17 7.16 -13.43
N HIS A 143 13.05 7.85 -14.57
CA HIS A 143 13.78 7.54 -15.81
C HIS A 143 13.81 6.03 -16.12
N ALA A 144 12.69 5.34 -15.91
CA ALA A 144 12.64 3.89 -15.97
C ALA A 144 12.92 3.39 -17.39
N ASP A 145 13.98 2.60 -17.53
CA ASP A 145 14.24 1.81 -18.72
C ASP A 145 13.47 0.48 -18.68
N ASP A 146 13.58 -0.31 -19.76
CA ASP A 146 12.93 -1.61 -19.85
C ASP A 146 13.39 -2.59 -18.77
N SER A 147 14.62 -2.44 -18.24
CA SER A 147 15.13 -3.32 -17.19
C SER A 147 14.48 -2.99 -15.85
N LEU A 148 14.49 -1.72 -15.46
CA LEU A 148 13.87 -1.27 -14.21
C LEU A 148 12.37 -1.57 -14.20
N ASN A 149 11.68 -1.43 -15.34
CA ASN A 149 10.28 -1.81 -15.45
C ASN A 149 10.04 -3.31 -15.25
N ARG A 150 10.95 -4.17 -15.73
CA ARG A 150 10.89 -5.62 -15.46
C ARG A 150 11.08 -5.91 -13.98
N ASP A 151 12.09 -5.30 -13.35
CA ASP A 151 12.40 -5.49 -11.93
C ASP A 151 11.25 -5.04 -11.03
N ILE A 152 10.64 -3.89 -11.33
CA ILE A 152 9.43 -3.41 -10.64
C ILE A 152 8.28 -4.42 -10.82
N GLY A 153 8.11 -4.97 -12.02
CA GLY A 153 7.09 -5.99 -12.30
C GLY A 153 7.32 -7.29 -11.53
N GLU A 154 8.57 -7.71 -11.36
CA GLU A 154 8.96 -8.88 -10.56
C GLU A 154 8.71 -8.65 -9.07
N LEU A 155 9.15 -7.49 -8.54
CA LEU A 155 8.90 -7.11 -7.15
C LEU A 155 7.39 -7.05 -6.86
N ALA A 156 6.58 -6.51 -7.77
CA ALA A 156 5.13 -6.48 -7.62
C ALA A 156 4.49 -7.88 -7.56
N ARG A 157 5.03 -8.86 -8.29
CA ARG A 157 4.60 -10.26 -8.19
C ARG A 157 4.99 -10.86 -6.84
N LEU A 158 6.22 -10.63 -6.39
CA LEU A 158 6.71 -11.12 -5.11
C LEU A 158 5.90 -10.54 -3.93
N LEU A 159 5.63 -9.24 -3.95
CA LEU A 159 4.77 -8.57 -2.95
C LEU A 159 3.41 -9.25 -2.85
N ARG A 160 2.78 -9.59 -3.98
CA ARG A 160 1.47 -10.26 -4.00
C ARG A 160 1.52 -11.65 -3.37
N VAL A 161 2.58 -12.42 -3.64
CA VAL A 161 2.79 -13.74 -3.05
C VAL A 161 2.97 -13.61 -1.54
N LEU A 162 3.84 -12.72 -1.08
CA LEU A 162 4.13 -12.52 0.33
C LEU A 162 2.92 -12.00 1.10
N SER A 163 2.13 -11.06 0.55
CA SER A 163 0.87 -10.62 1.17
C SER A 163 -0.07 -11.80 1.46
N GLY A 164 -0.26 -12.71 0.50
CA GLY A 164 -1.09 -13.90 0.71
C GLY A 164 -0.52 -14.84 1.77
N MET A 165 0.80 -14.99 1.86
CA MET A 165 1.46 -15.79 2.90
C MET A 165 1.27 -15.17 4.28
N TYR A 166 1.40 -13.84 4.40
CA TYR A 166 1.16 -13.13 5.65
C TYR A 166 -0.29 -13.30 6.13
N ASP A 167 -1.28 -13.23 5.23
CA ASP A 167 -2.68 -13.47 5.60
C ASP A 167 -2.90 -14.90 6.15
N GLN A 168 -2.24 -15.90 5.56
CA GLN A 168 -2.31 -17.27 6.08
C GLN A 168 -1.62 -17.39 7.43
N ALA A 169 -0.41 -16.84 7.57
CA ALA A 169 0.35 -16.88 8.81
C ALA A 169 -0.38 -16.18 9.96
N ALA A 170 -1.01 -15.03 9.70
CA ALA A 170 -1.81 -14.30 10.67
C ALA A 170 -3.01 -15.12 11.17
N ARG A 171 -3.73 -15.81 10.27
CA ARG A 171 -4.82 -16.72 10.65
C ARG A 171 -4.33 -17.89 11.50
N SER A 172 -3.22 -18.51 11.13
CA SER A 172 -2.61 -19.58 11.93
C SER A 172 -2.23 -19.07 13.32
N ALA A 173 -1.63 -17.88 13.41
CA ALA A 173 -1.25 -17.27 14.69
C ALA A 173 -2.47 -16.94 15.58
N ALA A 174 -3.58 -16.46 15.01
CA ALA A 174 -4.82 -16.19 15.75
C ALA A 174 -5.52 -17.45 16.29
N SER A 175 -5.15 -18.64 15.80
CA SER A 175 -5.68 -19.93 16.27
C SER A 175 -4.85 -20.62 17.37
N LEU A 176 -3.71 -20.03 17.75
CA LEU A 176 -2.86 -20.48 18.86
C LEU A 176 -3.36 -19.92 20.20
#